data_AF-A0A8J6EDD9-F1
#
_entry.id   AF-A0A8J6EDD9-F1
#
_cell.length_a   1.000
_cell.length_b   1.000
_cell.length_c   1.000
_cell.angle_alpha   90.00
_cell.angle_beta   90.00
_cell.angle_gamma   90.00
#
_symmetry.space_group_name_H-M   'P 1'
#
loop_
_entity.id
_entity.type
_entity.pdbx_description
1 polymer ?
#
loop_
_entity_poly.entity_id
_entity_poly.type
_entity_poly.pdbx_seq_one_letter_code
_entity_poly.pdbx_strand_id
1 'polypeptide(L)'
;MIVIPLLALLLYTQPGESIHCFYCPDETLSSECIDTKNCTTMGSCKTTVLSPDVGFPFQGNEVVIRGCSISETCIPSDEGLGNSRVIFCCTTDLCNNRGINAS
;
A
#
# COMPACT_ATOMS: atom_id res chain seq x y z
N MET A 1 20.69 -1.87 40.05
CA MET A 1 20.71 -1.14 38.77
C MET A 1 20.42 -2.09 37.61
N ILE A 2 19.17 -2.58 37.46
CA ILE A 2 18.73 -3.39 36.30
C ILE A 2 17.37 -2.88 35.77
N VAL A 3 16.69 -2.02 36.52
CA VAL A 3 15.37 -1.48 36.17
C VAL A 3 15.41 -0.48 35.01
N ILE A 4 16.50 0.26 34.85
CA ILE A 4 16.65 1.29 33.81
C ILE A 4 16.76 0.69 32.39
N PRO A 5 17.56 -0.37 32.13
CA PRO A 5 17.62 -0.97 30.79
C PRO A 5 16.34 -1.73 30.40
N LEU A 6 15.59 -2.31 31.36
CA LEU A 6 14.31 -2.96 31.05
C LEU A 6 13.23 -1.97 30.60
N LEU A 7 13.21 -0.76 31.17
CA LEU A 7 12.23 0.26 30.81
C LEU A 7 12.47 0.82 29.40
N ALA A 8 13.72 0.83 28.93
CA ALA A 8 14.06 1.27 27.59
C ALA A 8 13.55 0.30 26.51
N LEU A 9 13.61 -1.02 26.72
CA LEU A 9 13.13 -2.00 25.73
C LEU A 9 11.61 -1.95 25.50
N LEU A 10 10.82 -1.59 26.51
CA LEU A 10 9.35 -1.51 26.41
C LEU A 10 8.85 -0.27 25.64
N LEU A 11 9.72 0.72 25.41
CA LEU A 11 9.38 1.95 24.68
C LEU A 11 9.73 1.88 23.18
N TYR A 12 10.41 0.82 22.72
CA TYR A 12 10.73 0.61 21.31
C TYR A 12 9.63 -0.07 20.50
N THR A 13 8.53 -0.49 21.13
CA THR A 13 7.37 -0.97 20.39
C THR A 13 6.66 0.26 19.79
N GLN A 14 7.01 0.62 18.56
CA GLN A 14 6.22 1.56 17.78
C GLN A 14 4.76 1.05 17.80
N PRO A 15 3.78 1.88 18.19
CA PRO A 15 2.38 1.50 17.98
C PRO A 15 2.26 1.18 16.50
N GLY A 16 1.80 -0.03 16.17
CA GLY A 16 1.46 -0.34 14.79
C GLY A 16 0.36 0.63 14.40
N GLU A 17 0.70 1.69 13.65
CA GLU A 17 -0.30 2.64 13.18
C GLU A 17 -1.33 1.85 12.36
N SER A 18 -2.60 1.93 12.77
CA SER A 18 -3.68 1.39 11.94
C SER A 18 -3.96 2.40 10.85
N ILE A 19 -3.66 2.04 9.60
CA ILE A 19 -3.97 2.88 8.44
C ILE A 19 -5.18 2.32 7.70
N HIS A 20 -5.95 3.18 7.05
CA HIS A 20 -6.93 2.76 6.05
C HIS A 20 -6.26 2.73 4.69
N CYS A 21 -6.61 1.74 3.88
CA CYS A 21 -6.17 1.64 2.50
C CYS A 21 -7.37 1.47 1.59
N PHE A 22 -7.28 1.96 0.36
CA PHE A 22 -8.20 1.52 -0.69
C PHE A 22 -8.02 0.02 -0.91
N TYR A 23 -9.13 -0.68 -1.17
CA TYR A 23 -9.21 -2.13 -1.12
C TYR A 23 -10.12 -2.67 -2.23
N CYS A 24 -9.55 -3.48 -3.09
CA CYS A 24 -10.24 -4.28 -4.10
C CYS A 24 -9.39 -5.54 -4.30
N PRO A 25 -9.80 -6.70 -3.76
CA PRO A 25 -8.99 -7.93 -3.84
C PRO A 25 -9.02 -8.54 -5.25
N ASP A 26 -10.02 -8.19 -6.05
CA ASP A 26 -10.21 -8.59 -7.44
C ASP A 26 -9.80 -7.48 -8.40
N GLU A 27 -9.51 -7.85 -9.65
CA GLU A 27 -9.11 -6.92 -10.72
C GLU A 27 -10.20 -5.86 -10.95
N THR A 28 -9.88 -4.61 -10.63
CA THR A 28 -10.85 -3.50 -10.66
C THR A 28 -10.21 -2.29 -11.34
N LEU A 29 -11.01 -1.47 -12.02
CA LEU A 29 -10.52 -0.18 -12.51
C LEU A 29 -10.09 0.70 -11.35
N SER A 30 -8.97 1.38 -11.52
CA SER A 30 -8.38 2.23 -10.49
C SER A 30 -9.33 3.32 -9.98
N SER A 31 -10.19 3.84 -10.87
CA SER A 31 -11.27 4.80 -10.56
C SER A 31 -12.43 4.21 -9.77
N GLU A 32 -12.65 2.89 -9.84
CA GLU A 32 -13.76 2.19 -9.20
C GLU A 32 -13.36 1.52 -7.87
N CYS A 33 -12.06 1.29 -7.65
CA CYS A 33 -11.53 0.70 -6.42
C CYS A 33 -11.48 1.71 -5.26
N ILE A 34 -12.65 2.13 -4.79
CA ILE A 34 -12.83 3.20 -3.78
C ILE A 34 -13.19 2.69 -2.38
N ASP A 35 -13.44 1.40 -2.22
CA ASP A 35 -13.71 0.80 -0.91
C ASP A 35 -12.48 0.90 -0.01
N THR A 36 -12.70 1.08 1.29
CA THR A 36 -11.62 1.26 2.27
C THR A 36 -11.58 0.11 3.27
N LYS A 37 -10.38 -0.30 3.68
CA LYS A 37 -10.16 -1.32 4.71
C LYS A 37 -9.17 -0.84 5.76
N ASN A 38 -9.46 -1.07 7.04
CA ASN A 38 -8.52 -0.83 8.13
C ASN A 38 -7.45 -1.93 8.18
N CYS A 39 -6.17 -1.54 8.18
CA CYS A 39 -5.02 -2.42 8.25
C CYS A 39 -4.40 -2.30 9.66
N THR A 40 -4.81 -3.19 10.58
CA THR A 40 -4.57 -3.04 12.04
C THR A 40 -3.18 -3.51 12.52
N THR A 41 -2.37 -4.15 11.66
CA THR A 41 -1.06 -4.72 12.05
C THR A 41 -0.03 -4.45 10.97
N MET A 42 0.84 -3.44 11.19
CA MET A 42 1.96 -3.11 10.30
C MET A 42 1.55 -2.95 8.83
N GLY A 43 0.37 -2.36 8.62
CA GLY A 43 -0.25 -2.22 7.32
C GLY A 43 0.49 -1.18 6.49
N SER A 44 1.04 -1.61 5.37
CA SER A 44 1.29 -0.77 4.21
C SER A 44 0.15 -0.97 3.22
N CYS A 45 -0.24 0.09 2.53
CA CYS A 45 -1.11 -0.05 1.38
C CYS A 45 -0.29 -0.55 0.20
N LYS A 46 -0.74 -1.66 -0.39
CA LYS A 46 -0.19 -2.26 -1.60
C LYS A 46 -1.13 -2.00 -2.77
N THR A 47 -0.58 -1.60 -3.89
CA THR A 47 -1.26 -1.57 -5.20
C THR A 47 -0.48 -2.43 -6.17
N THR A 48 -1.15 -3.37 -6.82
CA THR A 48 -0.59 -4.11 -7.96
C THR A 48 -1.30 -3.62 -9.21
N VAL A 49 -0.55 -3.10 -10.16
CA VAL A 49 -1.06 -2.62 -11.44
C VAL A 49 -0.87 -3.73 -12.46
N LEU A 50 -1.94 -4.13 -13.12
CA LEU A 50 -1.96 -5.28 -14.04
C LEU A 50 -1.84 -4.86 -15.50
N SER A 51 -2.05 -3.57 -15.78
CA SER A 51 -1.93 -2.95 -17.10
C SER A 51 -0.80 -1.91 -17.09
N PRO A 52 0.48 -2.32 -17.04
CA PRO A 52 1.61 -1.39 -16.94
C PRO A 52 1.82 -0.54 -18.19
N ASP A 53 1.21 -0.90 -19.34
CA ASP A 53 1.22 -0.10 -20.57
C ASP A 53 0.48 1.24 -20.44
N VAL A 54 -0.32 1.42 -19.37
CA VAL A 54 -0.92 2.70 -19.02
C VAL A 54 0.13 3.52 -18.27
N GLY A 55 0.96 4.23 -19.05
CA GLY A 55 2.02 5.08 -18.52
C GLY A 55 1.53 6.13 -17.52
N PHE A 56 2.45 6.69 -16.74
CA PHE A 56 2.14 7.82 -15.84
C PHE A 56 1.71 9.07 -16.65
N PRO A 57 0.74 9.88 -16.19
CA PRO A 57 -0.03 9.74 -14.94
C PRO A 57 -1.19 8.74 -15.04
N PHE A 58 -1.63 8.24 -13.89
CA PHE A 58 -2.78 7.35 -13.80
C PHE A 58 -4.06 8.11 -14.15
N GLN A 59 -4.79 7.65 -15.15
CA GLN A 59 -6.06 8.19 -15.64
C GLN A 59 -7.26 7.41 -15.10
N GLY A 60 -7.06 6.42 -14.23
CA GLY A 60 -8.15 5.68 -13.56
C GLY A 60 -8.64 4.46 -14.34
N ASN A 61 -8.23 4.33 -15.60
CA ASN A 61 -8.50 3.17 -16.47
C ASN A 61 -7.52 2.01 -16.26
N GLU A 62 -6.56 2.15 -15.35
CA GLU A 62 -5.64 1.07 -15.01
C GLU A 62 -6.37 -0.03 -14.26
N VAL A 63 -6.14 -1.29 -14.65
CA VAL A 63 -6.60 -2.42 -13.86
C VAL A 63 -5.66 -2.61 -12.68
N VAL A 64 -6.20 -2.54 -11.46
CA VAL A 64 -5.46 -2.62 -10.22
C VAL A 64 -6.06 -3.65 -9.25
N ILE A 65 -5.21 -4.12 -8.35
CA ILE A 65 -5.59 -4.82 -7.12
C ILE A 65 -5.01 -4.01 -5.96
N ARG A 66 -5.85 -3.61 -4.99
CA ARG A 66 -5.42 -2.84 -3.83
C ARG A 66 -5.71 -3.57 -2.53
N GLY A 67 -4.83 -3.42 -1.55
CA GLY A 67 -5.12 -3.89 -0.20
C GLY A 67 -4.00 -3.65 0.80
N CYS A 68 -4.09 -4.33 1.94
CA CYS A 68 -3.08 -4.26 2.99
C CYS A 68 -1.94 -5.25 2.71
N SER A 69 -0.72 -4.86 3.03
CA SER A 69 0.45 -5.73 3.08
C SER A 69 1.27 -5.41 4.33
N ILE A 70 2.10 -6.34 4.79
CA ILE A 70 3.03 -6.05 5.89
C ILE A 70 4.13 -5.15 5.33
N SER A 71 4.46 -4.05 6.00
CA SER A 71 5.46 -3.09 5.49
C SER A 71 6.80 -3.72 5.09
N GLU A 72 7.26 -4.75 5.80
CA GLU A 72 8.51 -5.47 5.48
C GLU A 72 8.42 -6.33 4.21
N THR A 73 7.22 -6.77 3.82
CA THR A 73 7.00 -7.66 2.66
C THR A 73 6.45 -6.93 1.44
N CYS A 74 6.10 -5.65 1.58
CA CYS A 74 5.69 -4.80 0.46
C CYS A 74 6.93 -4.26 -0.27
N ILE A 75 7.41 -5.03 -1.24
CA ILE A 75 8.57 -4.67 -2.06
C ILE A 75 8.06 -4.00 -3.35
N PRO A 76 8.35 -2.70 -3.56
CA PRO A 76 7.97 -2.03 -4.81
C PRO A 76 8.74 -2.65 -5.99
N SER A 77 8.11 -2.66 -7.17
CA SER A 77 8.79 -3.12 -8.37
C SER A 77 9.88 -2.11 -8.77
N ASP A 78 11.08 -2.59 -9.09
CA ASP A 78 12.07 -1.77 -9.78
C ASP A 78 11.53 -1.44 -11.18
N GLU A 79 11.42 -0.15 -11.48
CA GLU A 79 10.92 0.45 -12.73
C GLU A 79 11.76 0.08 -13.99
N GLY A 80 12.58 -0.98 -13.93
CA GLY A 80 13.69 -1.24 -14.85
C GLY A 80 13.58 -2.47 -15.75
N LEU A 81 12.67 -3.43 -15.54
CA LEU A 81 12.64 -4.66 -16.34
C LEU A 81 11.23 -5.20 -16.51
N GLY A 82 10.64 -5.02 -17.70
CA GLY A 82 9.77 -5.94 -18.47
C GLY A 82 8.67 -6.76 -17.77
N ASN A 83 8.38 -6.53 -16.50
CA ASN A 83 7.42 -7.30 -15.72
C ASN A 83 6.03 -6.77 -16.00
N SER A 84 5.11 -7.67 -16.35
CA SER A 84 3.72 -7.35 -16.68
C SER A 84 2.92 -6.75 -15.52
N ARG A 85 3.49 -6.59 -14.32
CA ARG A 85 2.82 -6.05 -13.14
C ARG A 85 3.77 -5.15 -12.35
N VAL A 86 3.31 -3.95 -11.99
CA VAL A 86 4.04 -2.96 -11.19
C VAL A 86 3.44 -2.90 -9.78
N ILE A 87 4.27 -3.01 -8.75
CA ILE A 87 3.84 -2.96 -7.35
C ILE A 87 4.22 -1.62 -6.73
N PHE A 88 3.25 -0.93 -6.11
CA PHE A 88 3.45 0.26 -5.29
C PHE A 88 3.09 0.00 -3.83
N CYS A 89 3.91 0.53 -2.94
CA CYS A 89 3.78 0.38 -1.49
C CYS A 89 3.86 1.76 -0.82
N CYS A 90 2.99 2.02 0.16
CA CYS A 90 3.00 3.25 0.95
C CYS A 90 2.40 3.03 2.34
N THR A 91 2.69 3.90 3.30
CA THR A 91 2.42 3.65 4.73
C THR A 91 1.60 4.76 5.40
N THR A 92 0.97 5.65 4.63
CA THR A 92 0.08 6.69 5.17
C THR A 92 -1.38 6.36 4.87
N ASP A 93 -2.31 6.92 5.64
CA ASP A 93 -3.74 6.69 5.47
C ASP A 93 -4.19 7.04 4.03
N LEU A 94 -4.89 6.11 3.39
CA LEU A 94 -5.44 6.19 2.02
C LEU A 94 -4.42 6.59 0.95
N CYS A 95 -3.14 6.26 1.15
CA CYS A 95 -2.05 6.67 0.27
C CYS A 95 -2.05 6.01 -1.12
N ASN A 96 -2.74 4.88 -1.27
CA ASN A 96 -2.84 4.12 -2.51
C ASN A 96 -3.96 4.63 -3.43
N ASN A 97 -4.05 5.95 -3.63
CA ASN A 97 -5.18 6.64 -4.28
C ASN A 97 -4.99 7.00 -5.76
N ARG A 98 -3.85 6.64 -6.37
CA ARG A 98 -3.54 6.98 -7.77
C ARG A 98 -4.62 6.45 -8.69
N GLY A 99 -5.22 7.32 -9.51
CA GLY A 99 -6.27 6.97 -10.48
C GLY A 99 -7.71 6.98 -9.93
N ILE A 100 -7.93 7.27 -8.64
CA ILE A 100 -9.30 7.39 -8.07
C ILE A 100 -10.00 8.67 -8.52
N ASN A 101 -9.24 9.76 -8.66
CA ASN A 101 -9.76 11.08 -9.04
C ASN A 101 -9.10 11.57 -10.32
N ALA A 102 -9.09 10.75 -11.37
CA ALA A 102 -8.66 11.22 -12.68
C ALA A 102 -9.61 12.35 -13.13
N SER A 103 -9.16 13.59 -12.93
CA SER A 103 -9.79 14.83 -13.39
C SER A 103 -8.93 15.43 -14.48
#